data_AF-A0A6V7GTA1-F1
#
_entry.id   AF-A0A6V7GTA1-F1
#
_cell.length_a   1.000
_cell.length_b   1.000
_cell.length_c   1.000
_cell.angle_alpha   90.00
_cell.angle_beta   90.00
_cell.angle_gamma   90.00
#
_symmetry.space_group_name_H-M   'P 1'
#
loop_
_entity.id
_entity.type
_entity.pdbx_description
1 polymer ?
#
loop_
_entity_poly.entity_id
_entity_poly.type
_entity_poly.pdbx_seq_one_letter_code
_entity_poly.pdbx_strand_id
1 'polypeptide(L)'
;TNLPREIMQIPDFPIKHNEGSSFVHHSVIREYLWDYAKHFNLYPHIKLNTVVKHVEPDTLPNGQTIWMITYEDLQSKIKTTKTFDAVVLCNGHYTVGHVPHIPGTESFPGGTIHSHQYRVPEVYARKKVCILGASWSGIDIALEVSQYAEKVYLSHDLPESIDLKMLENVEQRPGIQSIQGNIFIFRDGSTAEVDNFIYCTGYKFTYPFMSTKVEIRTDDNHVEPIYKYLIHMDYPNLFIMGLPGLVIPFPMFHLQAQYILGILESRIKLPATEQMREEYEMEKKALLDLGIPLRHITKLKERQWAYYDEIAAAANIPSLPPVIRKIYDHLDQMRELDFTIYKNYQYRIIDDENFVVCYCKPC
;
A
#
# COMPACT_ATOMS: atom_id res chain seq x y z
N THR A 1 3.73 13.79 -0.82
CA THR A 1 2.85 12.62 -0.61
C THR A 1 1.94 12.50 -1.82
N ASN A 2 1.26 11.38 -1.99
CA ASN A 2 0.23 11.23 -3.03
C ASN A 2 -1.17 11.58 -2.52
N LEU A 3 -1.42 11.57 -1.21
CA LEU A 3 -2.65 12.10 -0.58
C LEU A 3 -2.35 13.42 0.16
N PRO A 4 -3.36 14.32 0.31
CA PRO A 4 -3.23 15.53 1.11
C PRO A 4 -3.11 15.17 2.59
N ARG A 5 -2.22 15.86 3.31
CA ARG A 5 -1.97 15.63 4.75
C ARG A 5 -3.25 15.75 5.59
N GLU A 6 -4.22 16.56 5.16
CA GLU A 6 -5.48 16.82 5.86
C GLU A 6 -6.28 15.54 6.09
N ILE A 7 -6.29 14.62 5.12
CA ILE A 7 -7.02 13.35 5.24
C ILE A 7 -6.14 12.19 5.70
N MET A 8 -4.81 12.37 5.68
CA MET A 8 -3.88 11.33 6.09
C MET A 8 -3.72 11.22 7.61
N GLN A 9 -4.26 12.11 8.43
CA GLN A 9 -3.94 12.15 9.86
C GLN A 9 -4.54 10.96 10.60
N ILE A 10 -3.86 10.48 11.64
CA ILE A 10 -4.47 9.55 12.62
C ILE A 10 -5.54 10.35 13.38
N PRO A 11 -6.80 9.87 13.48
CA PRO A 11 -7.92 10.64 14.02
C PRO A 11 -7.72 11.27 15.41
N ASP A 12 -6.90 10.65 16.27
CA ASP A 12 -6.63 11.11 17.64
C ASP A 12 -5.33 11.93 17.78
N PHE A 13 -4.64 12.20 16.67
CA PHE A 13 -3.35 12.90 16.69
C PHE A 13 -3.16 13.76 15.44
N PRO A 14 -3.51 15.07 15.48
CA PRO A 14 -3.38 15.91 14.30
C PRO A 14 -1.91 16.20 13.94
N ILE A 15 -1.65 16.38 12.65
CA ILE A 15 -0.37 16.91 12.16
C ILE A 15 -0.23 18.35 12.67
N LYS A 16 0.97 18.74 13.13
CA LYS A 16 1.24 20.11 13.64
C LYS A 16 1.59 21.12 12.55
N HIS A 17 2.16 20.66 11.44
CA HIS A 17 2.55 21.50 10.30
C HIS A 17 1.36 21.70 9.36
N ASN A 18 0.60 22.76 9.63
CA ASN A 18 -0.70 23.02 8.98
C ASN A 18 -0.61 24.09 7.89
N GLU A 19 0.59 24.67 7.69
CA GLU A 19 0.86 25.71 6.73
C GLU A 19 1.54 25.14 5.47
N GLY A 20 1.33 25.80 4.33
CA GLY A 20 1.93 25.40 3.06
C GLY A 20 1.22 24.22 2.37
N SER A 21 1.96 23.51 1.52
CA SER A 21 1.39 22.48 0.62
C SER A 21 0.74 21.30 1.36
N SER A 22 -0.48 20.95 0.97
CA SER A 22 -1.15 19.73 1.44
C SER A 22 -0.40 18.45 1.06
N PHE A 23 0.37 18.46 -0.02
CA PHE A 23 1.15 17.31 -0.49
C PHE A 23 2.59 17.38 0.03
N VAL A 24 2.75 17.12 1.33
CA VAL A 24 4.02 17.30 2.04
C VAL A 24 5.11 16.31 1.60
N HIS A 25 6.36 16.68 1.79
CA HIS A 25 7.48 15.76 1.61
C HIS A 25 7.42 14.59 2.62
N HIS A 26 7.95 13.42 2.27
CA HIS A 26 7.87 12.22 3.13
C HIS A 26 8.57 12.42 4.50
N SER A 27 9.50 13.37 4.61
CA SER A 27 10.15 13.75 5.87
C SER A 27 9.16 14.30 6.91
N VAL A 28 8.14 15.03 6.47
CA VAL A 28 7.09 15.58 7.36
C VAL A 28 6.24 14.45 7.93
N ILE A 29 5.89 13.45 7.11
CA ILE A 29 5.16 12.26 7.57
C ILE A 29 6.01 11.43 8.52
N ARG A 30 7.32 11.30 8.26
CA ARG A 30 8.24 10.60 9.18
C ARG A 30 8.31 11.29 10.54
N GLU A 31 8.45 12.61 10.55
CA GLU A 31 8.46 13.40 11.79
C GLU A 31 7.14 13.28 12.55
N TYR A 32 6.02 13.36 11.85
CA TYR A 32 4.69 13.12 12.42
C TYR A 32 4.57 11.75 13.13
N LEU A 33 5.07 10.67 12.52
CA LEU A 33 5.07 9.34 13.13
C LEU A 33 6.00 9.24 14.35
N TRP A 34 7.15 9.94 14.33
CA TRP A 34 8.01 10.04 15.51
C TRP A 34 7.34 10.82 16.64
N ASP A 35 6.66 11.91 16.31
CA ASP A 35 5.88 12.70 17.25
C ASP A 35 4.74 11.89 17.88
N TYR A 36 4.03 11.08 17.09
CA TYR A 36 3.00 10.15 17.58
C TYR A 36 3.61 9.13 18.56
N ALA A 37 4.70 8.45 18.16
CA ALA A 37 5.35 7.46 18.99
C ALA A 37 5.90 8.04 20.31
N LYS A 38 6.39 9.28 20.27
CA LYS A 38 6.85 10.01 21.46
C LYS A 38 5.68 10.44 22.35
N HIS A 39 4.61 10.99 21.77
CA HIS A 39 3.43 11.47 22.51
C HIS A 39 2.79 10.34 23.33
N PHE A 40 2.61 9.17 22.72
CA PHE A 40 2.01 7.99 23.36
C PHE A 40 3.03 7.08 24.07
N ASN A 41 4.29 7.50 24.20
CA ASN A 41 5.36 6.75 24.86
C ASN A 41 5.48 5.28 24.36
N LEU A 42 5.53 5.09 23.03
CA LEU A 42 5.52 3.76 22.43
C LEU A 42 6.89 3.07 22.41
N TYR A 43 7.99 3.84 22.46
CA TYR A 43 9.34 3.30 22.34
C TYR A 43 9.72 2.18 23.34
N PRO A 44 9.30 2.21 24.62
CA PRO A 44 9.54 1.10 25.55
C PRO A 44 8.96 -0.25 25.09
N HIS A 45 7.97 -0.23 24.20
CA HIS A 45 7.30 -1.42 23.65
C HIS A 45 7.87 -1.86 22.29
N ILE A 46 8.83 -1.11 21.74
CA ILE A 46 9.39 -1.36 20.40
C ILE A 46 10.83 -1.88 20.53
N LYS A 47 11.08 -3.06 19.97
CA LYS A 47 12.44 -3.58 19.80
C LYS A 47 12.94 -3.29 18.38
N LEU A 48 13.73 -2.23 18.23
CA LEU A 48 14.43 -1.92 16.98
C LEU A 48 15.58 -2.92 16.73
N ASN A 49 16.15 -2.91 15.52
CA ASN A 49 17.24 -3.81 15.10
C ASN A 49 16.96 -5.30 15.39
N THR A 50 15.69 -5.70 15.35
CA THR A 50 15.24 -7.05 15.68
C THR A 50 14.41 -7.57 14.50
N VAL A 51 14.77 -8.74 13.98
CA VAL A 51 14.03 -9.39 12.88
C VAL A 51 13.25 -10.57 13.41
N VAL A 52 11.95 -10.61 13.13
CA VAL A 52 11.13 -11.81 13.37
C VAL A 52 11.54 -12.88 12.37
N LYS A 53 11.98 -14.04 12.88
CA LYS A 53 12.44 -15.17 12.08
C LYS A 53 11.36 -16.23 11.92
N HIS A 54 10.55 -16.44 12.96
CA HIS A 54 9.55 -17.48 12.98
C HIS A 54 8.36 -17.13 13.87
N VAL A 55 7.14 -17.42 13.42
CA VAL A 55 5.88 -17.28 14.14
C VAL A 55 5.11 -18.57 14.00
N GLU A 56 4.87 -19.25 15.11
CA GLU A 56 4.24 -20.56 15.15
C GLU A 56 3.13 -20.59 16.22
N PRO A 57 1.96 -21.17 15.92
CA PRO A 57 0.95 -21.43 16.94
C PRO A 57 1.38 -22.62 17.81
N ASP A 58 1.03 -22.53 19.09
CA ASP A 58 1.04 -23.63 20.06
C ASP A 58 -0.30 -23.65 20.80
N THR A 59 -0.66 -24.78 21.39
CA THR A 59 -1.96 -24.95 22.05
C THR A 59 -1.76 -25.29 23.52
N LEU A 60 -2.27 -24.44 24.40
CA LEU A 60 -2.27 -24.71 25.83
C LEU A 60 -3.19 -25.90 26.18
N PRO A 61 -2.99 -26.56 27.34
CA PRO A 61 -3.85 -27.69 27.76
C PRO A 61 -5.34 -27.37 27.86
N ASN A 62 -5.71 -26.11 28.03
CA ASN A 62 -7.10 -25.63 28.05
C ASN A 62 -7.70 -25.42 26.64
N GLY A 63 -6.95 -25.73 25.57
CA GLY A 63 -7.35 -25.55 24.18
C GLY A 63 -7.10 -24.15 23.61
N GLN A 64 -6.57 -23.22 24.39
CA GLN A 64 -6.25 -21.87 23.91
C GLN A 64 -5.02 -21.88 22.99
N THR A 65 -5.15 -21.31 21.80
CA THR A 65 -4.00 -21.05 20.93
C THR A 65 -3.17 -19.89 21.46
N ILE A 66 -1.86 -20.10 21.58
CA ILE A 66 -0.84 -19.09 21.85
C ILE A 66 0.19 -19.08 20.71
N TRP A 67 1.07 -18.08 20.70
CA TRP A 67 2.02 -17.86 19.61
C TRP A 67 3.45 -17.85 20.11
N MET A 68 4.26 -18.79 19.62
CA MET A 68 5.71 -18.76 19.78
C MET A 68 6.32 -17.88 18.70
N ILE A 69 6.93 -16.77 19.10
CA ILE A 69 7.64 -15.86 18.20
C ILE A 69 9.13 -15.96 18.46
N THR A 70 9.86 -16.39 17.45
CA THR A 70 11.33 -16.36 17.43
C THR A 70 11.82 -15.15 16.67
N TYR A 71 12.61 -14.31 17.33
CA TYR A 71 13.23 -13.13 16.75
C TYR A 71 14.73 -13.10 17.02
N GLU A 72 15.46 -12.39 16.18
CA GLU A 72 16.92 -12.26 16.23
C GLU A 72 17.30 -10.79 16.34
N ASP A 73 18.09 -10.46 17.34
CA ASP A 73 18.75 -9.16 17.43
C ASP A 73 19.86 -9.08 16.37
N LEU A 74 19.81 -8.07 15.50
CA LEU A 74 20.69 -7.97 14.34
C LEU A 74 22.12 -7.58 14.71
N GLN A 75 22.35 -7.03 15.90
CA GLN A 75 23.67 -6.62 16.36
C GLN A 75 24.40 -7.76 17.08
N SER A 76 23.78 -8.32 18.11
CA SER A 76 24.31 -9.42 18.92
C SER A 76 24.14 -10.79 18.27
N LYS A 77 23.26 -10.93 17.25
CA LYS A 77 22.87 -12.20 16.61
C LYS A 77 22.20 -13.19 17.55
N ILE A 78 21.79 -12.76 18.73
CA ILE A 78 21.09 -13.61 19.71
C ILE A 78 19.66 -13.83 19.21
N LYS A 79 19.27 -15.11 19.13
CA LYS A 79 17.90 -15.53 18.88
C LYS A 79 17.17 -15.71 20.20
N THR A 80 15.94 -15.23 20.28
CA THR A 80 15.07 -15.37 21.44
C THR A 80 13.70 -15.82 20.98
N THR A 81 13.13 -16.77 21.70
CA THR A 81 11.75 -17.21 21.52
C THR A 81 10.91 -16.79 22.72
N LYS A 82 9.74 -16.21 22.46
CA LYS A 82 8.76 -15.83 23.50
C LYS A 82 7.35 -16.25 23.07
N THR A 83 6.50 -16.50 24.05
CA THR A 83 5.08 -16.78 23.85
C THR A 83 4.22 -15.52 23.99
N PHE A 84 3.14 -15.46 23.21
CA PHE A 84 2.18 -14.36 23.20
C PHE A 84 0.75 -14.89 23.02
N ASP A 85 -0.24 -14.22 23.60
CA ASP A 85 -1.65 -14.63 23.47
C ASP A 85 -2.26 -14.25 22.11
N ALA A 86 -1.70 -13.25 21.43
CA ALA A 86 -2.16 -12.77 20.14
C ALA A 86 -1.00 -12.21 19.31
N VAL A 87 -1.20 -12.18 17.98
CA VAL A 87 -0.22 -11.66 17.02
C VAL A 87 -0.92 -10.74 16.03
N VAL A 88 -0.38 -9.53 15.84
CA VAL A 88 -0.79 -8.61 14.78
C VAL A 88 0.36 -8.47 13.80
N LEU A 89 0.16 -8.93 12.56
CA LEU A 89 1.11 -8.79 11.48
C LEU A 89 1.01 -7.39 10.87
N CYS A 90 2.05 -6.59 11.08
CA CYS A 90 2.19 -5.22 10.57
C CYS A 90 3.44 -5.07 9.69
N ASN A 91 3.87 -6.14 9.00
CA ASN A 91 5.11 -6.15 8.21
C ASN A 91 5.02 -5.40 6.87
N GLY A 92 3.83 -4.91 6.52
CA GLY A 92 3.57 -4.25 5.24
C GLY A 92 3.66 -5.19 4.04
N HIS A 93 3.40 -4.66 2.86
CA HIS A 93 3.32 -5.43 1.62
C HIS A 93 3.86 -4.69 0.38
N TYR A 94 4.60 -3.60 0.58
CA TYR A 94 5.26 -2.82 -0.48
C TYR A 94 6.79 -2.93 -0.43
N THR A 95 7.31 -4.14 -0.21
CA THR A 95 8.75 -4.43 -0.08
C THR A 95 9.26 -5.42 -1.12
N VAL A 96 8.61 -6.58 -1.27
CA VAL A 96 9.04 -7.60 -2.24
C VAL A 96 8.43 -7.29 -3.61
N GLY A 97 9.26 -6.80 -4.53
CA GLY A 97 8.82 -6.41 -5.87
C GLY A 97 8.27 -7.57 -6.70
N HIS A 98 7.20 -7.32 -7.45
CA HIS A 98 6.70 -8.25 -8.44
C HIS A 98 7.40 -7.99 -9.78
N VAL A 99 8.36 -8.85 -10.15
CA VAL A 99 9.11 -8.73 -11.41
C VAL A 99 8.62 -9.80 -12.39
N PRO A 100 7.79 -9.46 -13.39
CA PRO A 100 7.33 -10.42 -14.38
C PRO A 100 8.46 -10.82 -15.34
N HIS A 101 8.43 -12.06 -15.81
CA HIS A 101 9.32 -12.49 -16.88
C HIS A 101 8.89 -11.85 -18.20
N ILE A 102 9.83 -11.22 -18.90
CA ILE A 102 9.66 -10.69 -20.25
C ILE A 102 10.72 -11.38 -21.12
N PRO A 103 10.33 -12.00 -22.25
CA PRO A 103 11.29 -12.69 -23.12
C PRO A 103 12.45 -11.78 -23.56
N GLY A 104 13.68 -12.26 -23.40
CA GLY A 104 14.89 -11.55 -23.83
C GLY A 104 15.40 -10.48 -22.86
N THR A 105 14.80 -10.33 -21.67
CA THR A 105 15.28 -9.38 -20.64
C THR A 105 16.74 -9.61 -20.28
N GLU A 106 17.17 -10.88 -20.23
CA GLU A 106 18.54 -11.28 -19.95
C GLU A 106 19.57 -10.77 -20.97
N SER A 107 19.13 -10.39 -22.18
CA SER A 107 19.99 -9.81 -23.21
C SER A 107 20.19 -8.30 -23.04
N PHE A 108 19.42 -7.64 -22.17
CA PHE A 108 19.47 -6.20 -21.98
C PHE A 108 20.76 -5.78 -21.25
N PRO A 109 21.64 -4.98 -21.88
CA PRO A 109 22.90 -4.58 -21.26
C PRO A 109 22.74 -3.44 -20.25
N GLY A 110 21.58 -2.78 -20.22
CA GLY A 110 21.30 -1.62 -19.39
C GLY A 110 20.94 -1.97 -17.94
N GLY A 111 20.84 -0.93 -17.11
CA GLY A 111 20.49 -1.10 -15.70
C GLY A 111 19.00 -1.41 -15.53
N THR A 112 18.69 -2.53 -14.89
CA THR A 112 17.32 -2.99 -14.61
C THR A 112 17.05 -3.00 -13.11
N ILE A 113 15.97 -2.33 -12.69
CA ILE A 113 15.57 -2.30 -11.27
C ILE A 113 14.07 -2.46 -11.10
N HIS A 114 13.62 -2.88 -9.92
CA HIS A 114 12.24 -2.69 -9.48
C HIS A 114 12.09 -1.32 -8.80
N SER A 115 10.87 -0.75 -8.80
CA SER A 115 10.54 0.50 -8.11
C SER A 115 10.93 0.51 -6.62
N HIS A 116 10.98 -0.67 -5.98
CA HIS A 116 11.49 -0.84 -4.61
C HIS A 116 12.96 -0.38 -4.43
N GLN A 117 13.76 -0.47 -5.49
CA GLN A 117 15.18 -0.10 -5.52
C GLN A 117 15.41 1.33 -6.02
N TYR A 118 14.41 1.99 -6.59
CA TYR A 118 14.51 3.38 -7.05
C TYR A 118 14.74 4.32 -5.86
N ARG A 119 15.63 5.32 -6.03
CA ARG A 119 15.99 6.26 -4.96
C ARG A 119 16.02 7.71 -5.42
N VAL A 120 16.63 7.99 -6.57
CA VAL A 120 16.88 9.34 -7.05
C VAL A 120 16.81 9.38 -8.59
N PRO A 121 16.25 10.44 -9.19
CA PRO A 121 16.08 10.53 -10.66
C PRO A 121 17.35 10.93 -11.43
N GLU A 122 18.34 11.56 -10.78
CA GLU A 122 19.52 12.16 -11.43
C GLU A 122 20.40 11.11 -12.14
N VAL A 123 20.37 9.86 -11.69
CA VAL A 123 21.12 8.75 -12.33
C VAL A 123 20.61 8.40 -13.73
N TYR A 124 19.45 8.93 -14.11
CA TYR A 124 18.83 8.77 -15.42
C TYR A 124 19.02 9.98 -16.34
N ALA A 125 19.83 10.97 -15.93
CA ALA A 125 20.08 12.16 -16.72
C ALA A 125 20.56 11.83 -18.15
N ARG A 126 19.90 12.42 -19.16
CA ARG A 126 20.20 12.24 -20.60
C ARG A 126 20.12 10.79 -21.10
N LYS A 127 19.31 9.95 -20.44
CA LYS A 127 19.08 8.56 -20.86
C LYS A 127 17.65 8.36 -21.37
N LYS A 128 17.45 7.31 -22.17
CA LYS A 128 16.14 6.78 -22.53
C LYS A 128 15.72 5.73 -21.51
N VAL A 129 14.65 5.99 -20.75
CA VAL A 129 14.21 5.14 -19.65
C VAL A 129 12.87 4.50 -19.98
N CYS A 130 12.76 3.17 -19.89
CA CYS A 130 11.48 2.48 -19.95
C CYS A 130 10.98 2.20 -18.53
N ILE A 131 9.72 2.50 -18.27
CA ILE A 131 9.03 2.25 -16.99
C ILE A 131 7.82 1.35 -17.29
N LEU A 132 7.80 0.13 -16.75
CA LEU A 132 6.69 -0.80 -16.94
C LEU A 132 5.71 -0.72 -15.76
N GLY A 133 4.47 -0.33 -16.05
CA GLY A 133 3.38 -0.17 -15.09
C GLY A 133 3.08 1.30 -14.82
N ALA A 134 1.79 1.65 -14.82
CA ALA A 134 1.33 3.03 -14.71
C ALA A 134 0.28 3.20 -13.59
N SER A 135 0.54 2.57 -12.44
CA SER A 135 -0.12 2.92 -11.17
C SER A 135 0.73 3.95 -10.41
N TRP A 136 0.52 4.15 -9.10
CA TRP A 136 1.16 5.21 -8.32
C TRP A 136 2.68 5.31 -8.50
N SER A 137 3.42 4.22 -8.31
CA SER A 137 4.88 4.23 -8.46
C SER A 137 5.30 4.50 -9.91
N GLY A 138 4.59 3.92 -10.88
CA GLY A 138 4.86 4.12 -12.30
C GLY A 138 4.77 5.57 -12.71
N ILE A 139 3.67 6.22 -12.32
CA ILE A 139 3.43 7.61 -12.67
C ILE A 139 4.35 8.55 -11.89
N ASP A 140 4.44 8.43 -10.56
CA ASP A 140 5.31 9.33 -9.77
C ASP A 140 6.79 9.21 -10.18
N ILE A 141 7.28 7.98 -10.46
CA ILE A 141 8.67 7.80 -10.94
C ILE A 141 8.81 8.36 -12.36
N ALA A 142 7.83 8.19 -13.25
CA ALA A 142 7.88 8.79 -14.59
C ALA A 142 7.94 10.32 -14.52
N LEU A 143 7.14 10.95 -13.65
CA LEU A 143 7.16 12.39 -13.39
C LEU A 143 8.55 12.85 -12.90
N GLU A 144 9.14 12.18 -11.92
CA GLU A 144 10.47 12.53 -11.39
C GLU A 144 11.59 12.33 -12.43
N VAL A 145 11.61 11.17 -13.07
CA VAL A 145 12.64 10.80 -14.06
C VAL A 145 12.56 11.72 -15.30
N SER A 146 11.35 12.13 -15.71
CA SER A 146 11.16 13.03 -16.87
C SER A 146 11.86 14.38 -16.72
N GLN A 147 12.15 14.83 -15.50
CA GLN A 147 12.87 16.10 -15.27
C GLN A 147 14.36 16.01 -15.64
N TYR A 148 14.91 14.80 -15.81
CA TYR A 148 16.34 14.56 -16.04
C TYR A 148 16.61 13.74 -17.32
N ALA A 149 15.74 12.78 -17.62
CA ALA A 149 15.91 11.86 -18.74
C ALA A 149 15.78 12.55 -20.10
N GLU A 150 16.46 12.00 -21.11
CA GLU A 150 16.25 12.42 -22.50
C GLU A 150 14.82 12.05 -22.96
N LYS A 151 14.39 10.83 -22.62
CA LYS A 151 13.08 10.30 -22.99
C LYS A 151 12.62 9.28 -21.93
N VAL A 152 11.33 9.29 -21.62
CA VAL A 152 10.68 8.26 -20.79
C VAL A 152 9.63 7.54 -21.61
N TYR A 153 9.69 6.21 -21.65
CA TYR A 153 8.65 5.35 -22.18
C TYR A 153 7.85 4.78 -21.01
N LEU A 154 6.61 5.26 -20.82
CA LEU A 154 5.70 4.74 -19.80
C LEU A 154 4.87 3.61 -20.43
N SER A 155 5.27 2.36 -20.17
CA SER A 155 4.64 1.17 -20.75
C SER A 155 3.53 0.61 -19.85
N HIS A 156 2.31 0.47 -20.38
CA HIS A 156 1.18 -0.14 -19.66
C HIS A 156 0.08 -0.65 -20.60
N ASP A 157 -0.85 -1.44 -20.05
CA ASP A 157 -2.06 -1.92 -20.74
C ASP A 157 -3.36 -1.34 -20.12
N LEU A 158 -3.29 -0.16 -19.50
CA LEU A 158 -4.51 0.55 -19.09
C LEU A 158 -5.42 0.80 -20.31
N PRO A 159 -6.76 0.70 -20.17
CA PRO A 159 -7.70 0.91 -21.27
C PRO A 159 -7.64 2.33 -21.86
N GLU A 160 -7.37 3.32 -21.01
CA GLU A 160 -7.27 4.73 -21.37
C GLU A 160 -5.83 5.21 -21.15
N SER A 161 -5.37 6.09 -22.05
CA SER A 161 -4.10 6.79 -21.87
C SER A 161 -4.21 7.80 -20.73
N ILE A 162 -3.16 7.89 -19.92
CA ILE A 162 -3.08 8.90 -18.86
C ILE A 162 -2.83 10.26 -19.50
N ASP A 163 -3.52 11.31 -19.06
CA ASP A 163 -3.21 12.66 -19.54
C ASP A 163 -1.87 13.14 -18.94
N LEU A 164 -0.81 13.03 -19.73
CA LEU A 164 0.54 13.49 -19.43
C LEU A 164 0.99 14.55 -20.44
N LYS A 165 0.05 15.27 -21.08
CA LYS A 165 0.35 16.18 -22.20
C LYS A 165 1.33 17.29 -21.87
N MET A 166 1.46 17.65 -20.59
CA MET A 166 2.41 18.65 -20.12
C MET A 166 3.87 18.16 -20.10
N LEU A 167 4.12 16.88 -20.36
CA LEU A 167 5.45 16.28 -20.37
C LEU A 167 5.86 15.84 -21.78
N GLU A 168 6.54 16.73 -22.50
CA GLU A 168 6.93 16.53 -23.90
C GLU A 168 7.85 15.31 -24.12
N ASN A 169 8.65 14.95 -23.11
CA ASN A 169 9.60 13.82 -23.18
C ASN A 169 9.05 12.51 -22.60
N VAL A 170 7.78 12.45 -22.21
CA VAL A 170 7.13 11.20 -21.75
C VAL A 170 6.22 10.67 -22.85
N GLU A 171 6.44 9.42 -23.24
CA GLU A 171 5.68 8.73 -24.27
C GLU A 171 5.08 7.46 -23.73
N GLN A 172 3.76 7.33 -23.86
CA GLN A 172 3.05 6.13 -23.45
C GLN A 172 3.19 5.05 -24.54
N ARG A 173 3.47 3.82 -24.10
CA ARG A 173 3.56 2.64 -24.96
C ARG A 173 2.70 1.51 -24.39
N PRO A 174 2.19 0.59 -25.22
CA PRO A 174 1.57 -0.64 -24.72
C PRO A 174 2.54 -1.48 -23.88
N GLY A 175 2.06 -2.58 -23.29
CA GLY A 175 2.92 -3.54 -22.60
C GLY A 175 4.08 -4.03 -23.48
N ILE A 176 5.19 -4.38 -22.84
CA ILE A 176 6.39 -4.91 -23.51
C ILE A 176 6.10 -6.36 -23.95
N GLN A 177 6.40 -6.67 -25.21
CA GLN A 177 6.30 -8.01 -25.77
C GLN A 177 7.60 -8.79 -25.57
N SER A 178 8.74 -8.19 -25.92
CA SER A 178 10.07 -8.79 -25.77
C SER A 178 11.18 -7.74 -25.81
N ILE A 179 12.40 -8.13 -25.43
CA ILE A 179 13.59 -7.28 -25.43
C ILE A 179 14.69 -7.97 -26.24
N GLN A 180 15.40 -7.21 -27.08
CA GLN A 180 16.53 -7.68 -27.88
C GLN A 180 17.70 -6.71 -27.72
N GLY A 181 18.67 -7.06 -26.87
CA GLY A 181 19.71 -6.10 -26.49
C GLY A 181 19.07 -4.88 -25.87
N ASN A 182 19.35 -3.68 -26.38
CA ASN A 182 18.74 -2.42 -25.94
C ASN A 182 17.42 -2.05 -26.66
N ILE A 183 16.92 -2.89 -27.57
CA ILE A 183 15.69 -2.64 -28.31
C ILE A 183 14.51 -3.30 -27.60
N PHE A 184 13.57 -2.50 -27.13
CA PHE A 184 12.30 -2.94 -26.55
C PHE A 184 11.25 -3.01 -27.65
N ILE A 185 10.56 -4.15 -27.74
CA ILE A 185 9.47 -4.39 -28.68
C ILE A 185 8.16 -4.38 -27.88
N PHE A 186 7.26 -3.46 -28.21
CA PHE A 186 5.96 -3.32 -27.56
C PHE A 186 4.90 -4.14 -28.28
N ARG A 187 3.77 -4.40 -27.62
CA ARG A 187 2.69 -5.27 -28.14
C ARG A 187 1.98 -4.75 -29.39
N ASP A 188 2.10 -3.46 -29.70
CA ASP A 188 1.63 -2.87 -30.97
C ASP A 188 2.63 -3.03 -32.12
N GLY A 189 3.77 -3.70 -31.87
CA GLY A 189 4.86 -3.88 -32.83
C GLY A 189 5.81 -2.68 -32.92
N SER A 190 5.54 -1.59 -32.20
CA SER A 190 6.46 -0.47 -32.12
C SER A 190 7.73 -0.84 -31.33
N THR A 191 8.80 -0.08 -31.56
CA THR A 191 10.08 -0.33 -30.90
C THR A 191 10.69 0.95 -30.32
N ALA A 192 11.53 0.77 -29.31
CA ALA A 192 12.34 1.85 -28.75
C ALA A 192 13.69 1.35 -28.28
N GLU A 193 14.71 2.18 -28.41
CA GLU A 193 16.01 1.98 -27.79
C GLU A 193 15.97 2.50 -26.34
N VAL A 194 16.43 1.70 -25.39
CA VAL A 194 16.33 1.97 -23.96
C VAL A 194 17.70 1.79 -23.29
N ASP A 195 18.07 2.69 -22.38
CA ASP A 195 19.31 2.60 -21.59
C ASP A 195 19.07 2.04 -20.18
N ASN A 196 17.89 2.30 -19.62
CA ASN A 196 17.51 1.87 -18.28
C ASN A 196 16.06 1.38 -18.23
N PHE A 197 15.82 0.33 -17.45
CA PHE A 197 14.50 -0.27 -17.30
C PHE A 197 14.07 -0.33 -15.83
N ILE A 198 12.86 0.16 -15.55
CA ILE A 198 12.27 0.21 -14.21
C ILE A 198 10.95 -0.56 -14.20
N TYR A 199 10.90 -1.63 -13.40
CA TYR A 199 9.66 -2.35 -13.11
C TYR A 199 8.85 -1.61 -12.04
N CYS A 200 7.72 -1.03 -12.45
CA CYS A 200 6.68 -0.46 -11.59
C CYS A 200 5.46 -1.38 -11.54
N THR A 201 5.72 -2.68 -11.46
CA THR A 201 4.76 -3.78 -11.63
C THR A 201 4.15 -4.30 -10.33
N GLY A 202 4.21 -3.49 -9.27
CA GLY A 202 3.62 -3.79 -7.97
C GLY A 202 4.47 -4.70 -7.08
N TYR A 203 3.85 -5.26 -6.05
CA TYR A 203 4.54 -6.01 -5.00
C TYR A 203 3.82 -7.31 -4.72
N LYS A 204 4.51 -8.24 -4.05
CA LYS A 204 3.96 -9.51 -3.59
C LYS A 204 3.65 -9.45 -2.10
N PHE A 205 2.52 -10.01 -1.70
CA PHE A 205 2.31 -10.39 -0.30
C PHE A 205 3.27 -11.52 0.08
N THR A 206 4.01 -11.35 1.17
CA THR A 206 4.97 -12.36 1.64
C THR A 206 4.98 -12.40 3.17
N TYR A 207 4.98 -13.62 3.72
CA TYR A 207 5.03 -13.87 5.16
C TYR A 207 6.07 -14.95 5.47
N PRO A 208 7.35 -14.74 5.12
CA PRO A 208 8.39 -15.78 5.15
C PRO A 208 8.72 -16.28 6.58
N PHE A 209 8.28 -15.55 7.60
CA PHE A 209 8.43 -15.91 9.01
C PHE A 209 7.29 -16.78 9.53
N MET A 210 6.18 -16.94 8.81
CA MET A 210 5.04 -17.73 9.30
C MET A 210 5.32 -19.23 9.17
N SER A 211 4.99 -19.99 10.21
CA SER A 211 5.06 -21.45 10.20
C SER A 211 4.09 -22.04 9.18
N THR A 212 4.48 -23.13 8.52
CA THR A 212 3.63 -23.86 7.58
C THR A 212 2.42 -24.52 8.24
N LYS A 213 2.37 -24.53 9.58
CA LYS A 213 1.17 -24.91 10.36
C LYS A 213 0.02 -23.90 10.20
N VAL A 214 0.32 -22.67 9.81
CA VAL A 214 -0.67 -21.62 9.55
C VAL A 214 -0.80 -21.45 8.04
N GLU A 215 -1.96 -21.75 7.50
CA GLU A 215 -2.20 -21.60 6.08
C GLU A 215 -2.44 -20.13 5.73
N ILE A 216 -1.44 -19.48 5.11
CA ILE A 216 -1.60 -18.16 4.49
C ILE A 216 -1.27 -18.30 3.01
N ARG A 217 -2.31 -18.23 2.18
CA ARG A 217 -2.18 -18.28 0.72
C ARG A 217 -2.03 -16.87 0.17
N THR A 218 -1.22 -16.71 -0.87
CA THR A 218 -0.97 -15.44 -1.55
C THR A 218 -1.17 -15.54 -3.07
N ASP A 219 -1.97 -16.50 -3.51
CA ASP A 219 -2.22 -16.79 -4.94
C ASP A 219 -2.85 -15.59 -5.65
N ASP A 220 -2.42 -15.34 -6.88
CA ASP A 220 -2.78 -14.15 -7.66
C ASP A 220 -2.67 -12.84 -6.83
N ASN A 221 -1.68 -12.72 -5.94
CA ASN A 221 -1.49 -11.55 -5.10
C ASN A 221 -2.74 -11.18 -4.26
N HIS A 222 -3.46 -12.19 -3.77
CA HIS A 222 -4.59 -12.08 -2.85
C HIS A 222 -4.33 -12.93 -1.61
N VAL A 223 -4.70 -12.45 -0.42
CA VAL A 223 -4.34 -13.11 0.86
C VAL A 223 -5.56 -13.79 1.48
N GLU A 224 -5.43 -15.08 1.76
CA GLU A 224 -6.48 -15.91 2.36
C GLU A 224 -5.91 -16.82 3.46
N PRO A 225 -6.71 -17.29 4.44
CA PRO A 225 -8.14 -17.06 4.67
C PRO A 225 -8.41 -15.90 5.66
N ILE A 226 -8.54 -14.66 5.16
CA ILE A 226 -8.59 -13.45 5.99
C ILE A 226 -10.00 -12.85 5.99
N TYR A 227 -10.71 -12.99 7.11
CA TYR A 227 -12.01 -12.36 7.34
C TYR A 227 -11.86 -10.84 7.53
N LYS A 228 -12.74 -10.07 6.86
CA LYS A 228 -12.76 -8.59 6.88
C LYS A 228 -11.39 -7.94 6.65
N TYR A 229 -10.56 -8.57 5.81
CA TYR A 229 -9.20 -8.12 5.49
C TYR A 229 -8.29 -7.93 6.72
N LEU A 230 -8.61 -8.57 7.86
CA LEU A 230 -7.97 -8.29 9.14
C LEU A 230 -7.72 -9.52 10.01
N ILE A 231 -8.58 -10.54 9.99
CA ILE A 231 -8.56 -11.65 10.96
C ILE A 231 -8.33 -12.98 10.24
N HIS A 232 -7.42 -13.81 10.73
CA HIS A 232 -7.26 -15.17 10.22
C HIS A 232 -8.42 -16.07 10.67
N MET A 233 -9.14 -16.69 9.74
CA MET A 233 -10.39 -17.43 10.06
C MET A 233 -10.18 -18.65 10.97
N ASP A 234 -9.05 -19.35 10.85
CA ASP A 234 -8.70 -20.48 11.73
C ASP A 234 -8.08 -20.07 13.07
N TYR A 235 -7.60 -18.83 13.16
CA TYR A 235 -6.87 -18.35 14.33
C TYR A 235 -7.35 -16.93 14.67
N PRO A 236 -8.49 -16.79 15.38
CA PRO A 236 -9.09 -15.48 15.70
C PRO A 236 -8.27 -14.57 16.64
N ASN A 237 -7.03 -14.94 16.95
CA ASN A 237 -6.03 -14.14 17.66
C ASN A 237 -4.78 -13.85 16.78
N LEU A 238 -4.84 -14.14 15.48
CA LEU A 238 -3.89 -13.72 14.45
C LEU A 238 -4.55 -12.71 13.53
N PHE A 239 -3.97 -11.52 13.47
CA PHE A 239 -4.47 -10.41 12.68
C PHE A 239 -3.46 -9.97 11.62
N ILE A 240 -3.94 -9.46 10.48
CA ILE A 240 -3.13 -8.82 9.45
C ILE A 240 -3.62 -7.38 9.30
N MET A 241 -2.88 -6.43 9.89
CA MET A 241 -3.24 -5.03 9.83
C MET A 241 -2.68 -4.40 8.55
N GLY A 242 -3.51 -3.59 7.88
CA GLY A 242 -3.10 -2.88 6.66
C GLY A 242 -3.03 -3.74 5.41
N LEU A 243 -3.81 -4.83 5.34
CA LEU A 243 -3.96 -5.62 4.12
C LEU A 243 -4.63 -4.83 2.98
N PRO A 244 -5.68 -4.01 3.21
CA PRO A 244 -6.30 -3.23 2.14
C PRO A 244 -5.35 -2.21 1.51
N GLY A 245 -5.39 -2.09 0.18
CA GLY A 245 -4.65 -1.12 -0.62
C GLY A 245 -5.56 -0.16 -1.38
N LEU A 246 -4.99 0.91 -1.94
CA LEU A 246 -5.76 2.01 -2.55
C LEU A 246 -6.81 2.58 -1.59
N VAL A 247 -6.33 2.96 -0.42
CA VAL A 247 -7.09 3.44 0.74
C VAL A 247 -6.39 4.65 1.36
N ILE A 248 -7.04 5.34 2.29
CA ILE A 248 -6.40 6.31 3.20
C ILE A 248 -5.79 5.56 4.41
N PRO A 249 -4.45 5.40 4.50
CA PRO A 249 -3.88 4.37 5.38
C PRO A 249 -4.02 4.63 6.88
N PHE A 250 -3.68 5.81 7.37
CA PHE A 250 -3.62 6.05 8.83
C PHE A 250 -5.00 6.05 9.51
N PRO A 251 -6.07 6.65 8.95
CA PRO A 251 -7.42 6.46 9.46
C PRO A 251 -7.83 4.98 9.48
N MET A 252 -7.54 4.23 8.41
CA MET A 252 -7.81 2.79 8.39
C MET A 252 -7.07 2.05 9.51
N PHE A 253 -5.78 2.32 9.70
CA PHE A 253 -4.99 1.66 10.76
C PHE A 253 -5.55 1.96 12.15
N HIS A 254 -6.02 3.19 12.39
CA HIS A 254 -6.69 3.56 13.64
C HIS A 254 -7.96 2.73 13.86
N LEU A 255 -8.85 2.66 12.87
CA LEU A 255 -10.08 1.87 12.94
C LEU A 255 -9.79 0.37 13.15
N GLN A 256 -8.84 -0.18 12.39
CA GLN A 256 -8.40 -1.57 12.53
C GLN A 256 -7.83 -1.85 13.94
N ALA A 257 -7.03 -0.94 14.49
CA ALA A 257 -6.48 -1.08 15.83
C ALA A 257 -7.58 -1.09 16.90
N GLN A 258 -8.56 -0.18 16.82
CA GLN A 258 -9.70 -0.15 17.74
C GLN A 258 -10.56 -1.41 17.69
N TYR A 259 -10.77 -1.95 16.48
CA TYR A 259 -11.51 -3.19 16.29
C TYR A 259 -10.76 -4.42 16.82
N ILE A 260 -9.46 -4.53 16.56
CA ILE A 260 -8.60 -5.58 17.14
C ILE A 260 -8.64 -5.52 18.67
N LEU A 261 -8.48 -4.33 19.26
CA LEU A 261 -8.55 -4.16 20.72
C LEU A 261 -9.93 -4.55 21.25
N GLY A 262 -11.01 -4.19 20.57
CA GLY A 262 -12.36 -4.62 20.94
C GLY A 262 -12.53 -6.14 20.96
N ILE A 263 -11.90 -6.85 20.03
CA ILE A 263 -11.89 -8.33 20.01
C ILE A 263 -11.07 -8.88 21.18
N LEU A 264 -9.82 -8.40 21.34
CA LEU A 264 -8.90 -8.88 22.38
C LEU A 264 -9.42 -8.63 23.81
N GLU A 265 -10.14 -7.52 24.00
CA GLU A 265 -10.80 -7.18 25.27
C GLU A 265 -12.20 -7.81 25.41
N SER A 266 -12.61 -8.67 24.47
CA SER A 266 -13.91 -9.35 24.45
C SER A 266 -15.13 -8.41 24.42
N ARG A 267 -14.95 -7.14 24.03
CA ARG A 267 -16.03 -6.19 23.75
C ARG A 267 -16.74 -6.49 22.43
N ILE A 268 -16.02 -7.06 21.47
CA ILE A 268 -16.52 -7.48 20.16
C ILE A 268 -16.46 -9.01 20.12
N LYS A 269 -17.60 -9.63 19.86
CA LYS A 269 -17.67 -11.08 19.65
C LYS A 269 -17.61 -11.36 18.15
N LEU A 270 -16.62 -12.15 17.74
CA LEU A 270 -16.53 -12.63 16.37
C LEU A 270 -17.60 -13.69 16.09
N PRO A 271 -18.10 -13.78 14.85
CA PRO A 271 -18.90 -14.92 14.41
C PRO A 271 -18.14 -16.24 14.57
N ALA A 272 -18.87 -17.35 14.51
CA ALA A 272 -18.24 -18.67 14.42
C ALA A 272 -17.38 -18.78 13.14
N THR A 273 -16.33 -19.60 13.16
CA THR A 273 -15.42 -19.77 12.01
C THR A 273 -16.14 -20.13 10.72
N GLU A 274 -17.13 -21.04 10.75
CA GLU A 274 -17.92 -21.39 9.57
C GLU A 274 -18.70 -20.19 9.02
N GLN A 275 -19.29 -19.37 9.88
CA GLN A 275 -19.99 -18.17 9.46
C GLN A 275 -19.03 -17.14 8.84
N MET A 276 -17.83 -16.94 9.43
CA MET A 276 -16.82 -16.07 8.82
C MET A 276 -16.42 -16.55 7.41
N ARG A 277 -16.31 -17.87 7.21
CA ARG A 277 -15.99 -18.47 5.90
C ARG A 277 -17.12 -18.27 4.89
N GLU A 278 -18.36 -18.50 5.30
CA GLU A 278 -19.54 -18.28 4.45
C GLU A 278 -19.66 -16.82 4.00
N GLU A 279 -19.52 -15.87 4.94
CA GLU A 279 -19.53 -14.43 4.64
C GLU A 279 -18.38 -14.04 3.71
N TYR A 280 -17.17 -14.53 3.97
CA TYR A 280 -15.99 -14.29 3.15
C TYR A 280 -16.17 -14.79 1.71
N GLU A 281 -16.61 -16.03 1.52
CA GLU A 281 -16.80 -16.59 0.17
C GLU A 281 -17.95 -15.91 -0.56
N MET A 282 -19.01 -15.48 0.15
CA MET A 282 -20.09 -14.70 -0.43
C MET A 282 -19.62 -13.34 -0.94
N GLU A 283 -18.85 -12.59 -0.13
CA GLU A 283 -18.28 -11.30 -0.53
C GLU A 283 -17.33 -11.48 -1.72
N LYS A 284 -16.40 -12.44 -1.63
CA LYS A 284 -15.44 -12.75 -2.69
C LYS A 284 -16.16 -13.09 -3.99
N LYS A 285 -17.17 -13.97 -3.95
CA LYS A 285 -17.95 -14.33 -5.14
C LYS A 285 -18.66 -13.11 -5.73
N ALA A 286 -19.30 -12.28 -4.90
CA ALA A 286 -19.99 -11.08 -5.37
C ALA A 286 -19.03 -10.11 -6.09
N LEU A 287 -17.81 -9.93 -5.57
CA LEU A 287 -16.80 -9.09 -6.22
C LEU A 287 -16.29 -9.67 -7.54
N LEU A 288 -16.10 -11.00 -7.61
CA LEU A 288 -15.73 -11.68 -8.86
C LEU A 288 -16.85 -11.59 -9.91
N ASP A 289 -18.12 -11.73 -9.50
CA ASP A 289 -19.28 -11.58 -10.39
C ASP A 289 -19.40 -10.14 -10.95
N LEU A 290 -18.90 -9.14 -10.22
CA LEU A 290 -18.77 -7.75 -10.69
C LEU A 290 -17.56 -7.53 -11.62
N GLY A 291 -16.80 -8.59 -11.94
CA GLY A 291 -15.63 -8.52 -12.81
C GLY A 291 -14.37 -7.98 -12.14
N ILE A 292 -14.34 -7.86 -10.81
CA ILE A 292 -13.13 -7.45 -10.08
C ILE A 292 -12.19 -8.66 -10.02
N PRO A 293 -10.97 -8.59 -10.59
CA PRO A 293 -10.02 -9.69 -10.52
C PRO A 293 -9.61 -10.01 -9.08
N LEU A 294 -9.26 -11.27 -8.79
CA LEU A 294 -8.85 -11.74 -7.47
C LEU A 294 -7.75 -10.85 -6.85
N ARG A 295 -6.67 -10.58 -7.60
CA ARG A 295 -5.59 -9.63 -7.24
C ARG A 295 -6.02 -8.20 -6.87
N HIS A 296 -7.26 -7.82 -7.17
CA HIS A 296 -7.82 -6.48 -6.94
C HIS A 296 -8.87 -6.46 -5.81
N ILE A 297 -9.25 -7.61 -5.23
CA ILE A 297 -10.22 -7.66 -4.14
C ILE A 297 -9.73 -6.86 -2.92
N THR A 298 -8.45 -6.91 -2.57
CA THR A 298 -7.87 -6.11 -1.48
C THR A 298 -7.68 -4.63 -1.82
N LYS A 299 -7.88 -4.22 -3.08
CA LYS A 299 -7.82 -2.82 -3.51
C LYS A 299 -9.19 -2.18 -3.36
N LEU A 300 -9.44 -1.52 -2.22
CA LEU A 300 -10.80 -1.10 -1.86
C LEU A 300 -11.30 0.08 -2.69
N LYS A 301 -10.47 1.11 -2.93
CA LYS A 301 -10.91 2.35 -3.60
C LYS A 301 -12.18 2.89 -2.91
N GLU A 302 -13.26 3.15 -3.64
CA GLU A 302 -14.56 3.54 -3.09
C GLU A 302 -15.14 2.60 -2.03
N ARG A 303 -14.81 1.29 -2.08
CA ARG A 303 -15.28 0.32 -1.07
C ARG A 303 -14.68 0.57 0.31
N GLN A 304 -13.64 1.39 0.42
CA GLN A 304 -13.00 1.69 1.71
C GLN A 304 -13.97 2.35 2.69
N TRP A 305 -14.93 3.15 2.20
CA TRP A 305 -15.85 3.90 3.05
C TRP A 305 -16.80 2.96 3.80
N ALA A 306 -17.41 2.02 3.08
CA ALA A 306 -18.26 1.01 3.69
C ALA A 306 -17.48 0.14 4.69
N TYR A 307 -16.23 -0.22 4.35
CA TYR A 307 -15.35 -0.95 5.26
C TYR A 307 -15.05 -0.16 6.54
N TYR A 308 -14.74 1.14 6.44
CA TYR A 308 -14.48 1.99 7.59
C TYR A 308 -15.70 2.14 8.49
N ASP A 309 -16.87 2.40 7.92
CA ASP A 309 -18.12 2.52 8.67
C ASP A 309 -18.47 1.21 9.37
N GLU A 310 -18.30 0.07 8.71
CA GLU A 310 -18.55 -1.25 9.27
C GLU A 310 -17.65 -1.54 10.48
N ILE A 311 -16.33 -1.31 10.35
CA ILE A 311 -15.36 -1.57 11.41
C ILE A 311 -15.54 -0.57 12.56
N ALA A 312 -15.83 0.70 12.28
CA ALA A 312 -16.12 1.73 13.27
C ALA A 312 -17.38 1.40 14.09
N ALA A 313 -18.48 1.05 13.40
CA ALA A 313 -19.72 0.66 14.04
C ALA A 313 -19.53 -0.59 14.90
N ALA A 314 -18.82 -1.60 14.41
CA ALA A 314 -18.56 -2.82 15.17
C ALA A 314 -17.66 -2.59 16.39
N ALA A 315 -16.73 -1.62 16.31
CA ALA A 315 -15.91 -1.19 17.45
C ALA A 315 -16.62 -0.20 18.39
N ASN A 316 -17.83 0.25 18.07
CA ASN A 316 -18.59 1.27 18.78
C ASN A 316 -17.79 2.58 18.96
N ILE A 317 -17.16 3.03 17.87
CA ILE A 317 -16.43 4.30 17.78
C ILE A 317 -17.04 5.18 16.67
N PRO A 318 -16.81 6.51 16.69
CA PRO A 318 -17.29 7.39 15.63
C PRO A 318 -16.77 6.98 14.25
N SER A 319 -17.63 7.06 13.24
CA SER A 319 -17.21 7.03 11.83
C SER A 319 -16.29 8.21 11.49
N LEU A 320 -15.56 8.09 10.38
CA LEU A 320 -14.76 9.20 9.87
C LEU A 320 -15.68 10.37 9.47
N PRO A 321 -15.26 11.63 9.74
CA PRO A 321 -16.02 12.80 9.32
C PRO A 321 -16.25 12.83 7.80
N PRO A 322 -17.45 13.22 7.31
CA PRO A 322 -17.76 13.26 5.87
C PRO A 322 -16.78 14.10 5.04
N VAL A 323 -16.18 15.15 5.60
CA VAL A 323 -15.17 15.97 4.93
C VAL A 323 -13.97 15.17 4.41
N ILE A 324 -13.59 14.07 5.09
CA ILE A 324 -12.48 13.20 4.68
C ILE A 324 -12.76 12.57 3.32
N ARG A 325 -13.97 12.03 3.14
CA ARG A 325 -14.43 11.49 1.86
C ARG A 325 -14.54 12.58 0.80
N LYS A 326 -15.14 13.73 1.13
CA LYS A 326 -15.29 14.84 0.16
C LYS A 326 -13.95 15.35 -0.38
N ILE A 327 -12.90 15.42 0.45
CA ILE A 327 -11.55 15.78 0.00
C ILE A 327 -10.95 14.68 -0.88
N TYR A 328 -11.12 13.41 -0.52
CA TYR A 328 -10.65 12.28 -1.31
C TYR A 328 -11.31 12.24 -2.70
N ASP A 329 -12.63 12.43 -2.77
CA ASP A 329 -13.39 12.46 -4.03
C ASP A 329 -12.97 13.64 -4.90
N HIS A 330 -12.78 14.83 -4.31
CA HIS A 330 -12.25 15.99 -5.03
C HIS A 330 -10.82 15.74 -5.55
N LEU A 331 -9.95 15.11 -4.75
CA LEU A 331 -8.60 14.75 -5.17
C LEU A 331 -8.61 13.82 -6.40
N ASP A 332 -9.46 12.80 -6.39
CA ASP A 332 -9.56 11.86 -7.51
C ASP A 332 -10.04 12.57 -8.78
N GLN A 333 -11.01 13.48 -8.68
CA GLN A 333 -11.40 14.35 -9.81
C GLN A 333 -10.23 15.20 -10.33
N MET A 334 -9.42 15.79 -9.43
CA MET A 334 -8.28 16.61 -9.86
C MET A 334 -7.19 15.79 -10.55
N ARG A 335 -7.01 14.53 -10.16
CA ARG A 335 -6.08 13.60 -10.82
C ARG A 335 -6.56 13.19 -12.21
N GLU A 336 -7.88 13.04 -12.40
CA GLU A 336 -8.48 12.78 -13.71
C GLU A 336 -8.34 13.98 -14.65
N LEU A 337 -8.47 15.21 -14.11
CA LEU A 337 -8.30 16.44 -14.89
C LEU A 337 -6.85 16.64 -15.33
N ASP A 338 -5.90 16.60 -14.40
CA ASP A 338 -4.47 16.73 -14.70
C ASP A 338 -3.61 16.12 -13.58
N PHE A 339 -3.05 14.96 -13.88
CA PHE A 339 -2.20 14.21 -12.95
C PHE A 339 -0.87 14.91 -12.65
N THR A 340 -0.41 15.82 -13.51
CA THR A 340 0.88 16.50 -13.33
C THR A 340 0.81 17.65 -12.32
N ILE A 341 -0.38 18.21 -12.10
CA ILE A 341 -0.58 19.40 -11.25
C ILE A 341 -1.43 19.16 -10.00
N TYR A 342 -2.00 17.97 -9.78
CA TYR A 342 -2.90 17.76 -8.63
C TYR A 342 -2.24 18.07 -7.27
N LYS A 343 -0.91 18.00 -7.19
CA LYS A 343 -0.15 18.33 -5.98
C LYS A 343 -0.10 19.84 -5.67
N ASN A 344 -0.59 20.69 -6.57
CA ASN A 344 -0.68 22.14 -6.42
C ASN A 344 -1.96 22.60 -5.69
N TYR A 345 -2.92 21.71 -5.49
CA TYR A 345 -4.11 21.99 -4.67
C TYR A 345 -3.75 21.96 -3.19
N GLN A 346 -4.20 22.95 -2.45
CA GLN A 346 -4.08 23.03 -0.99
C GLN A 346 -5.46 22.99 -0.37
N TYR A 347 -5.64 22.11 0.60
CA TYR A 347 -6.89 21.85 1.30
C TYR A 347 -6.83 22.41 2.71
N ARG A 348 -7.95 22.92 3.21
CA ARG A 348 -8.13 23.27 4.62
C ARG A 348 -9.52 22.85 5.08
N ILE A 349 -9.57 21.95 6.06
CA ILE A 349 -10.80 21.53 6.71
C ILE A 349 -11.34 22.70 7.55
N ILE A 350 -12.63 23.00 7.40
CA ILE A 350 -13.35 24.01 8.21
C ILE A 350 -14.03 23.35 9.40
N ASP A 351 -14.72 22.24 9.13
CA ASP A 351 -15.48 21.43 10.09
C ASP A 351 -15.64 20.00 9.54
N ASP A 352 -16.40 19.16 10.23
CA ASP A 352 -16.60 17.74 9.87
C ASP A 352 -17.27 17.53 8.49
N GLU A 353 -17.86 18.58 7.91
CA GLU A 353 -18.59 18.54 6.65
C GLU A 353 -17.90 19.31 5.52
N ASN A 354 -17.15 20.36 5.83
CA ASN A 354 -16.74 21.37 4.86
C ASN A 354 -15.22 21.56 4.81
N PHE A 355 -14.72 21.82 3.60
CA PHE A 355 -13.35 22.22 3.35
C PHE A 355 -13.30 23.37 2.35
N VAL A 356 -12.20 24.11 2.35
CA VAL A 356 -11.83 25.01 1.25
C VAL A 356 -10.62 24.44 0.51
N VAL A 357 -10.57 24.71 -0.78
CA VAL A 357 -9.44 24.36 -1.64
C VAL A 357 -8.96 25.60 -2.38
N CYS A 358 -7.65 25.77 -2.47
CA CYS A 358 -7.03 26.77 -3.35
C CYS A 358 -6.00 26.09 -4.26
N TYR A 359 -5.81 26.67 -5.45
CA TYR A 359 -4.83 26.19 -6.41
C TYR A 359 -3.62 27.13 -6.41
N CYS A 360 -2.45 26.62 -6.02
CA CYS A 360 -1.21 27.38 -6.04
C CYS A 360 -0.47 27.10 -7.34
N LYS A 361 -0.47 28.06 -8.28
CA LYS A 361 0.35 27.94 -9.49
C LYS A 361 1.83 27.76 -9.09
N PRO A 362 2.58 26.85 -9.73
CA PRO A 362 4.02 26.80 -9.57
C PRO A 362 4.60 28.19 -9.90
N CYS A 363 5.43 28.74 -9.00
CA CYS A 363 6.15 29.99 -9.25
C CYS A 363 7.22 29.82 -10.32
#